data_AF-X1KQ19-F1
#
_entry.id   AF-X1KQ19-F1
#
_cell.length_a   1.000
_cell.length_b   1.000
_cell.length_c   1.000
_cell.angle_alpha   90.00
_cell.angle_beta   90.00
_cell.angle_gamma   90.00
#
_symmetry.space_group_name_H-M   'P 1'
#
loop_
_entity.id
_entity.type
_entity.pdbx_description
1 polymer ?
#
loop_
_entity_poly.entity_id
_entity_poly.type
_entity_poly.pdbx_seq_one_letter_code
_entity_poly.pdbx_strand_id
1 'polypeptide(L)'
;MAKIEFACLPTAIGSMPHTEPEEACSIVMKYLPAIPAWPQLPKRSPKENMCIQFSEGFPGIVIARDKIHIEPLANFETALGQIYADCEQDNPSKYGVSEKYAAGLHAFLSQVKKTEIVKGQITGPITWGLTVTRQDGLAILYDDTLAEV
;
A
#
# COMPACT_ATOMS: atom_id res chain seq x y z
N MET A 1 -42.68 7.49 -14.14
CA MET A 1 -41.71 6.81 -13.24
C MET A 1 -40.34 7.02 -13.82
N ALA A 2 -39.38 7.57 -13.07
CA ALA A 2 -38.00 7.64 -13.52
C ALA A 2 -37.44 6.21 -13.60
N LYS A 3 -36.89 5.83 -14.74
CA LYS A 3 -36.26 4.54 -14.96
C LYS A 3 -34.88 4.61 -14.30
N ILE A 4 -34.68 3.92 -13.18
CA ILE A 4 -33.36 3.83 -12.54
C ILE A 4 -32.52 2.88 -13.40
N GLU A 5 -31.35 3.35 -13.82
CA GLU A 5 -30.37 2.56 -14.57
C GLU A 5 -29.13 2.38 -13.68
N PHE A 6 -28.79 1.12 -13.38
CA PHE A 6 -27.66 0.80 -12.51
C PHE A 6 -26.38 0.65 -13.36
N ALA A 7 -25.42 1.56 -13.18
CA ALA A 7 -24.13 1.56 -13.86
C ALA A 7 -23.11 0.61 -13.18
N CYS A 8 -23.41 -0.69 -13.14
CA CYS A 8 -22.61 -1.73 -12.48
C CYS A 8 -21.29 -2.07 -13.22
N LEU A 9 -20.39 -1.10 -13.35
CA LEU A 9 -19.10 -1.27 -14.03
C LEU A 9 -18.16 -2.20 -13.22
N PRO A 10 -17.44 -3.12 -13.88
CA PRO A 10 -16.58 -4.10 -13.20
C PRO A 10 -15.24 -3.50 -12.78
N THR A 11 -14.69 -4.02 -11.67
CA THR A 11 -13.32 -3.79 -11.21
C THR A 11 -12.80 -5.03 -10.46
N ALA A 12 -11.57 -5.00 -9.96
CA ALA A 12 -10.95 -6.12 -9.24
C ALA A 12 -10.52 -5.76 -7.81
N ILE A 13 -10.40 -6.79 -6.96
CA ILE A 13 -9.85 -6.72 -5.61
C ILE A 13 -8.81 -7.84 -5.44
N GLY A 14 -7.73 -7.54 -4.73
CA GLY A 14 -6.69 -8.51 -4.39
C GLY A 14 -5.46 -8.48 -5.29
N SER A 15 -4.52 -9.36 -4.99
CA SER A 15 -3.23 -9.48 -5.65
C SER A 15 -3.27 -10.38 -6.87
N MET A 16 -2.30 -10.21 -7.77
CA MET A 16 -2.12 -11.06 -8.94
C MET A 16 -0.91 -11.99 -8.79
N PRO A 17 -0.94 -13.18 -9.43
CA PRO A 17 0.15 -14.14 -9.35
C PRO A 17 1.34 -13.81 -10.28
N HIS A 18 1.25 -12.74 -11.06
CA HIS A 18 2.28 -12.35 -12.03
C HIS A 18 3.55 -11.85 -11.34
N THR A 19 4.68 -12.07 -11.99
CA THR A 19 5.99 -11.53 -11.57
C THR A 19 6.42 -10.35 -12.41
N GLU A 20 5.89 -10.22 -13.64
CA GLU A 20 6.18 -9.10 -14.54
C GLU A 20 5.10 -8.01 -14.43
N PRO A 21 5.44 -6.78 -14.00
CA PRO A 21 4.45 -5.70 -13.80
C PRO A 21 3.70 -5.31 -15.07
N GLU A 22 4.41 -5.24 -16.19
CA GLU A 22 3.85 -4.84 -17.48
C GLU A 22 2.77 -5.82 -17.97
N GLU A 23 3.00 -7.12 -17.78
CA GLU A 23 2.05 -8.19 -18.13
C GLU A 23 0.78 -8.09 -17.27
N ALA A 24 0.95 -7.95 -15.94
CA ALA A 24 -0.17 -7.80 -15.02
C ALA A 24 -1.05 -6.58 -15.37
N CYS A 25 -0.40 -5.45 -15.67
CA CYS A 25 -1.11 -4.23 -16.07
C CYS A 25 -1.84 -4.41 -17.41
N SER A 26 -1.20 -5.06 -18.40
CA SER A 26 -1.84 -5.36 -19.69
C SER A 26 -3.12 -6.19 -19.53
N ILE A 27 -3.11 -7.19 -18.64
CA ILE A 27 -4.28 -8.01 -18.32
C ILE A 27 -5.39 -7.16 -17.68
N VAL A 28 -5.05 -6.33 -16.69
CA VAL A 28 -6.01 -5.42 -16.06
C VAL A 28 -6.65 -4.51 -17.10
N MET A 29 -5.87 -3.84 -17.95
CA MET A 29 -6.39 -2.91 -18.95
C MET A 29 -7.25 -3.61 -20.00
N LYS A 30 -6.92 -4.87 -20.34
CA LYS A 30 -7.68 -5.68 -21.30
C LYS A 30 -9.06 -6.07 -20.78
N TYR A 31 -9.16 -6.48 -19.50
CA TYR A 31 -10.39 -7.05 -18.95
C TYR A 31 -11.20 -6.08 -18.08
N LEU A 32 -10.60 -5.00 -17.58
CA LEU A 32 -11.24 -3.97 -16.76
C LEU A 32 -11.05 -2.57 -17.37
N PRO A 33 -11.49 -2.33 -18.61
CA PRO A 33 -11.23 -1.07 -19.30
C PRO A 33 -11.97 0.14 -18.70
N ALA A 34 -13.06 -0.08 -17.95
CA ALA A 34 -13.87 0.98 -17.37
C ALA A 34 -13.32 1.49 -16.04
N ILE A 35 -12.97 0.58 -15.13
CA ILE A 35 -12.40 0.89 -13.80
C ILE A 35 -11.18 -0.03 -13.58
N PRO A 36 -10.07 0.23 -14.26
CA PRO A 36 -8.87 -0.59 -14.13
C PRO A 36 -8.32 -0.47 -12.70
N ALA A 37 -7.91 -1.60 -12.13
CA ALA A 37 -7.39 -1.68 -10.77
C ALA A 37 -5.87 -1.90 -10.80
N TRP A 38 -5.12 -1.08 -10.07
CA TRP A 38 -3.68 -1.27 -9.91
C TRP A 38 -3.39 -2.69 -9.36
N PRO A 39 -2.59 -3.52 -10.06
CA PRO A 39 -2.25 -4.86 -9.57
C PRO A 39 -1.13 -4.84 -8.52
N GLN A 40 -1.36 -5.50 -7.38
CA GLN A 40 -0.33 -5.78 -6.37
C GLN A 40 0.32 -7.15 -6.64
N LEU A 41 1.65 -7.25 -6.61
CA LEU A 41 2.41 -8.41 -7.11
C LEU A 41 3.28 -9.08 -6.02
N PRO A 42 2.68 -9.66 -4.95
CA PRO A 42 3.43 -10.26 -3.84
C PRO A 42 4.32 -11.45 -4.27
N LYS A 43 4.03 -12.10 -5.41
CA LYS A 43 4.91 -13.14 -5.97
C LYS A 43 6.16 -12.59 -6.65
N ARG A 44 6.13 -11.34 -7.13
CA ARG A 44 7.31 -10.64 -7.67
C ARG A 44 8.29 -10.31 -6.54
N SER A 45 7.78 -9.77 -5.44
CA SER A 45 8.58 -9.30 -4.31
C SER A 45 7.78 -9.37 -3.01
N PRO A 46 8.36 -9.85 -1.89
CA PRO A 46 7.75 -9.74 -0.58
C PRO A 46 7.39 -8.29 -0.20
N LYS A 47 8.09 -7.31 -0.77
CA LYS A 47 7.80 -5.88 -0.55
C LYS A 47 6.46 -5.44 -1.12
N GLU A 48 5.90 -6.20 -2.06
CA GLU A 48 4.56 -5.96 -2.61
C GLU A 48 3.47 -6.73 -1.87
N ASN A 49 3.81 -7.39 -0.75
CA ASN A 49 2.81 -7.91 0.17
C ASN A 49 1.96 -6.76 0.72
N MET A 50 0.67 -7.01 0.90
CA MET A 50 -0.33 -6.06 1.36
C MET A 50 0.14 -5.21 2.57
N CYS A 51 0.75 -5.81 3.60
CA CYS A 51 1.19 -5.04 4.78
C CYS A 51 2.59 -4.45 4.64
N ILE A 52 3.49 -5.11 3.89
CA ILE A 52 4.88 -4.66 3.68
C ILE A 52 4.92 -3.46 2.74
N GLN A 53 4.03 -3.42 1.74
CA GLN A 53 3.99 -2.38 0.72
C GLN A 53 3.86 -0.97 1.31
N PHE A 54 3.08 -0.83 2.38
CA PHE A 54 2.80 0.46 3.04
C PHE A 54 3.66 0.69 4.28
N SER A 55 4.71 -0.12 4.50
CA SER A 55 5.68 0.14 5.57
C SER A 55 6.90 0.94 5.08
N GLU A 56 6.97 1.31 3.80
CA GLU A 56 8.10 2.07 3.27
C GLU A 56 8.20 3.46 3.93
N GLY A 57 9.39 3.78 4.44
CA GLY A 57 9.65 5.07 5.09
C GLY A 57 9.27 5.13 6.57
N PHE A 58 8.53 4.15 7.10
CA PHE A 58 8.22 4.12 8.53
C PHE A 58 9.50 3.80 9.36
N PRO A 59 9.78 4.53 10.45
CA PRO A 59 10.99 4.35 11.25
C PRO A 59 11.12 2.93 11.84
N GLY A 60 12.34 2.40 11.88
CA GLY A 60 12.62 1.13 12.56
C GLY A 60 12.01 -0.12 11.90
N ILE A 61 11.48 -0.04 10.68
CA ILE A 61 10.93 -1.21 9.99
C ILE A 61 12.01 -2.23 9.67
N VAL A 62 11.78 -3.46 10.13
CA VAL A 62 12.57 -4.64 9.79
C VAL A 62 11.66 -5.68 9.13
N ILE A 63 12.03 -6.09 7.92
CA ILE A 63 11.31 -7.10 7.14
C ILE A 63 12.10 -8.41 7.21
N ALA A 64 11.54 -9.42 7.85
CA ALA A 64 12.12 -10.75 7.96
C ALA A 64 11.21 -11.77 7.26
N ARG A 65 11.60 -12.19 6.05
CA ARG A 65 10.77 -13.00 5.15
C ARG A 65 9.45 -12.27 4.82
N ASP A 66 8.36 -12.71 5.43
CA ASP A 66 6.99 -12.17 5.26
C ASP A 66 6.46 -11.50 6.54
N LYS A 67 7.31 -11.31 7.55
CA LYS A 67 6.95 -10.66 8.82
C LYS A 67 7.57 -9.27 8.89
N ILE A 68 6.80 -8.33 9.43
CA ILE A 68 7.24 -6.96 9.71
C ILE A 68 7.26 -6.77 11.21
N HIS A 69 8.34 -6.20 11.70
CA HIS A 69 8.40 -5.69 13.05
C HIS A 69 9.11 -4.34 13.10
N ILE A 70 8.88 -3.62 14.19
CA ILE A 70 9.56 -2.38 14.52
C ILE A 70 10.68 -2.68 15.51
N GLU A 71 11.88 -2.29 15.12
CA GLU A 71 13.07 -2.23 15.96
C GLU A 71 13.50 -0.75 16.11
N PRO A 72 13.25 -0.13 17.27
CA PRO A 72 13.59 1.27 17.49
C PRO A 72 15.07 1.56 17.30
N LEU A 73 15.38 2.58 16.49
CA LEU A 73 16.74 3.09 16.28
C LEU A 73 17.05 4.22 17.27
N ALA A 74 18.31 4.65 17.35
CA ALA A 74 18.74 5.71 18.28
C ALA A 74 17.98 7.04 18.11
N ASN A 75 17.44 7.33 16.93
CA ASN A 75 16.67 8.53 16.60
C ASN A 75 15.17 8.27 16.40
N PHE A 76 14.64 7.16 16.92
CA PHE A 76 13.28 6.71 16.67
C PHE A 76 12.22 7.76 17.06
N GLU A 77 12.29 8.29 18.28
CA GLU A 77 11.37 9.33 18.77
C GLU A 77 11.38 10.59 17.91
N THR A 78 12.57 11.03 17.48
CA THR A 78 12.71 12.18 16.57
C THR A 78 12.07 11.89 15.21
N ALA A 79 12.23 10.67 14.70
CA ALA A 79 11.64 10.28 13.42
C ALA A 79 10.11 10.18 13.50
N LEU A 80 9.54 9.65 14.60
CA LEU A 80 8.10 9.66 14.84
C LEU A 80 7.56 11.08 14.96
N GLY A 81 8.23 11.94 15.74
CA GLY A 81 7.85 13.36 15.87
C GLY A 81 7.83 14.09 14.52
N GLN A 82 8.73 13.72 13.59
CA GLN A 82 8.73 14.30 12.25
C GLN A 82 7.50 13.86 11.42
N ILE A 83 6.99 12.64 11.61
CA ILE A 83 5.78 12.17 10.92
C ILE A 83 4.57 12.99 11.36
N TYR A 84 4.41 13.22 12.67
CA TYR A 84 3.36 14.11 13.18
C TYR A 84 3.47 15.51 12.61
N ALA A 85 4.67 16.11 12.64
CA ALA A 85 4.88 17.45 12.11
C ALA A 85 4.56 17.53 10.60
N ASP A 86 4.94 16.52 9.82
CA ASP A 86 4.63 16.46 8.39
C ASP A 86 3.12 16.28 8.15
N CYS A 87 2.42 15.52 9.01
CA CYS A 87 0.96 15.35 8.96
C CYS A 87 0.22 16.65 9.30
N GLU A 88 0.64 17.37 10.34
CA GLU A 88 0.06 18.68 10.71
C GLU A 88 0.23 19.73 9.61
N GLN A 89 1.32 19.62 8.84
CA GLN A 89 1.64 20.52 7.74
C GLN A 89 1.05 20.06 6.39
N ASP A 90 0.28 18.98 6.35
CA ASP A 90 -0.25 18.36 5.13
C ASP A 90 0.84 18.13 4.05
N ASN A 91 1.99 17.59 4.48
CA ASN A 91 3.17 17.37 3.65
C ASN A 91 3.44 15.88 3.40
N PRO A 92 2.76 15.23 2.44
CA PRO A 92 2.91 13.80 2.17
C PRO A 92 4.15 13.45 1.32
N SER A 93 4.95 14.44 0.90
CA SER A 93 5.96 14.28 -0.15
C SER A 93 7.01 13.20 0.10
N LYS A 94 7.27 12.86 1.37
CA LYS A 94 8.27 11.86 1.79
C LYS A 94 7.70 10.44 1.93
N TYR A 95 6.38 10.27 1.90
CA TYR A 95 5.68 9.02 2.24
C TYR A 95 5.12 8.30 1.01
N GLY A 96 5.57 8.68 -0.19
CA GLY A 96 5.18 8.02 -1.44
C GLY A 96 5.79 6.62 -1.56
N VAL A 97 4.99 5.66 -2.03
CA VAL A 97 5.45 4.28 -2.27
C VAL A 97 6.30 4.23 -3.55
N SER A 98 7.53 3.78 -3.41
CA SER A 98 8.49 3.68 -4.50
C SER A 98 8.23 2.45 -5.38
N GLU A 99 8.85 2.43 -6.56
CA GLU A 99 8.82 1.27 -7.47
C GLU A 99 9.36 -0.01 -6.82
N LYS A 100 10.21 0.11 -5.79
CA LYS A 100 10.73 -1.05 -5.05
C LYS A 100 9.63 -1.77 -4.26
N TYR A 101 8.64 -1.03 -3.76
CA TYR A 101 7.52 -1.55 -2.97
C TYR A 101 6.24 -1.68 -3.77
N ALA A 102 6.14 -1.05 -4.96
CA ALA A 102 4.92 -1.07 -5.78
C ALA A 102 5.24 -1.02 -7.27
N ALA A 103 6.03 -1.96 -7.79
CA ALA A 103 6.36 -1.99 -9.22
C ALA A 103 5.11 -2.05 -10.11
N GLY A 104 4.09 -2.79 -9.68
CA GLY A 104 2.78 -2.79 -10.35
C GLY A 104 2.13 -1.41 -10.43
N LEU A 105 2.33 -0.52 -9.45
CA LEU A 105 1.74 0.83 -9.44
C LEU A 105 2.42 1.71 -10.47
N HIS A 106 3.74 1.70 -10.47
CA HIS A 106 4.55 2.53 -11.36
C HIS A 106 4.35 2.11 -12.82
N ALA A 107 4.30 0.80 -13.10
CA ALA A 107 3.93 0.28 -14.43
C ALA A 107 2.46 0.61 -14.79
N PHE A 108 1.54 0.50 -13.84
CA PHE A 108 0.14 0.85 -14.07
C PHE A 108 -0.03 2.32 -14.46
N LEU A 109 0.64 3.23 -13.74
CA LEU A 109 0.59 4.67 -13.99
C LEU A 109 1.22 5.05 -15.35
N SER A 110 2.21 4.30 -15.84
CA SER A 110 2.81 4.55 -17.16
C SER A 110 1.92 4.08 -18.32
N GLN A 111 1.09 3.06 -18.10
CA GLN A 111 0.21 2.48 -19.13
C GLN A 111 -1.22 3.01 -19.13
N VAL A 112 -1.72 3.48 -17.99
CA VAL A 112 -3.13 3.87 -17.86
C VAL A 112 -3.42 5.05 -18.79
N LYS A 113 -4.32 4.82 -19.74
CA LYS A 113 -4.82 5.88 -20.63
C LYS A 113 -5.80 6.75 -19.84
N LYS A 114 -6.20 7.92 -20.38
CA LYS A 114 -7.26 8.76 -19.78
C LYS A 114 -8.53 7.92 -19.56
N THR A 115 -8.69 7.40 -18.35
CA THR A 115 -9.94 6.87 -17.80
C THR A 115 -10.44 7.89 -16.77
N GLU A 116 -11.76 7.96 -16.57
CA GLU A 116 -12.32 8.86 -15.56
C GLU A 116 -12.04 8.35 -14.14
N ILE A 117 -11.89 7.03 -13.97
CA ILE A 117 -11.75 6.38 -12.68
C ILE A 117 -10.69 5.28 -12.79
N VAL A 118 -9.89 5.14 -11.74
CA VAL A 118 -8.97 4.01 -11.51
C VAL A 118 -9.16 3.55 -10.07
N LYS A 119 -8.83 2.28 -9.79
CA LYS A 119 -8.91 1.73 -8.44
C LYS A 119 -7.52 1.42 -7.89
N GLY A 120 -7.17 2.03 -6.75
CA GLY A 120 -6.07 1.62 -5.89
C GLY A 120 -6.58 0.84 -4.68
N GLN A 121 -5.80 -0.10 -4.16
CA GLN A 121 -6.11 -0.81 -2.92
C GLN A 121 -4.96 -0.63 -1.93
N ILE A 122 -5.29 -0.19 -0.72
CA ILE A 122 -4.34 0.02 0.36
C ILE A 122 -4.77 -0.73 1.61
N THR A 123 -3.81 -1.01 2.49
CA THR A 123 -4.07 -1.62 3.79
C THR A 123 -4.52 -0.54 4.77
N GLY A 124 -5.65 -0.76 5.43
CA GLY A 124 -6.15 0.16 6.45
C GLY A 124 -5.33 0.12 7.74
N PRO A 125 -5.34 1.21 8.54
CA PRO A 125 -4.49 1.36 9.72
C PRO A 125 -4.73 0.27 10.78
N ILE A 126 -5.98 -0.15 10.99
CA ILE A 126 -6.30 -1.21 11.96
C ILE A 126 -5.69 -2.55 11.55
N THR A 127 -5.81 -2.93 10.27
CA THR A 127 -5.20 -4.17 9.76
C THR A 127 -3.68 -4.09 9.82
N TRP A 128 -3.12 -2.95 9.44
CA TRP A 128 -1.68 -2.74 9.46
C TRP A 128 -1.13 -2.81 10.89
N GLY A 129 -1.73 -2.08 11.84
CA GLY A 129 -1.34 -2.04 13.24
C GLY A 129 -1.50 -3.37 13.98
N LEU A 130 -2.44 -4.23 13.55
CA LEU A 130 -2.56 -5.61 14.04
C LEU A 130 -1.56 -6.59 13.41
N THR A 131 -1.00 -6.25 12.24
CA THR A 131 -0.06 -7.11 11.50
C THR A 131 1.39 -6.81 11.85
N VAL A 132 1.73 -5.53 11.97
CA VAL A 132 3.08 -5.10 12.34
C VAL A 132 3.27 -5.32 13.84
N THR A 133 4.43 -5.84 14.19
CA THR A 133 4.73 -6.23 15.58
C THR A 133 5.89 -5.42 16.16
N ARG A 134 5.95 -5.34 17.49
CA ARG A 134 7.15 -4.97 18.24
C ARG A 134 8.14 -6.14 18.28
N GLN A 135 9.33 -5.92 18.83
CA GLN A 135 10.33 -6.98 19.00
C GLN A 135 9.85 -8.15 19.88
N ASP A 136 8.94 -7.90 20.82
CA ASP A 136 8.32 -8.92 21.68
C ASP A 136 7.21 -9.73 20.96
N GLY A 137 6.89 -9.38 19.71
CA GLY A 137 5.87 -10.02 18.89
C GLY A 137 4.45 -9.50 19.14
N LEU A 138 4.24 -8.54 20.04
CA LEU A 138 2.95 -7.91 20.25
C LEU A 138 2.65 -6.93 19.10
N ALA A 139 1.40 -6.87 18.65
CA ALA A 139 1.00 -5.96 17.60
C ALA A 139 1.16 -4.49 18.03
N ILE A 140 1.58 -3.62 17.11
CA ILE A 140 1.87 -2.21 17.41
C ILE A 140 0.61 -1.41 17.76
N LEU A 141 -0.57 -1.90 17.40
CA LEU A 141 -1.85 -1.28 17.79
C LEU A 141 -2.05 -1.26 19.31
N TYR A 142 -1.34 -2.08 20.08
CA TYR A 142 -1.37 -2.08 21.54
C TYR A 142 -0.35 -1.14 22.18
N ASP A 143 0.44 -0.43 21.38
CA ASP A 143 1.41 0.55 21.84
C ASP A 143 0.83 1.95 21.65
N ASP A 144 0.62 2.68 22.74
CA ASP A 144 -0.07 3.98 22.71
C ASP A 144 0.60 4.98 21.78
N THR A 145 1.94 4.94 21.66
CA THR A 145 2.67 5.85 20.77
C THR A 145 2.56 5.40 19.32
N LEU A 146 2.76 4.11 19.02
CA LEU A 146 2.72 3.62 17.63
C LEU A 146 1.30 3.52 17.06
N ALA A 147 0.27 3.44 17.91
CA ALA A 147 -1.12 3.41 17.47
C ALA A 147 -1.63 4.79 17.00
N GLU A 148 -0.98 5.87 17.43
CA GLU A 148 -1.36 7.25 17.05
C GLU A 148 -0.63 7.78 15.81
N VAL A 149 0.47 7.14 15.39
CA VAL A 149 1.28 7.51 14.21
C VAL A 149 0.71 6.86 12.95
#